data_AF-A0A1Y1JQY6-F1
#
_entry.id   AF-A0A1Y1JQY6-F1
#
_cell.length_a   1.000
_cell.length_b   1.000
_cell.length_c   1.000
_cell.angle_alpha   90.00
_cell.angle_beta   90.00
_cell.angle_gamma   90.00
#
_symmetry.space_group_name_H-M   'P 1'
#
loop_
_entity.id
_entity.type
_entity.pdbx_description
1 polymer ?
#
loop_
_entity_poly.entity_id
_entity_poly.type
_entity_poly.pdbx_seq_one_letter_code
_entity_poly.pdbx_strand_id
1 'polypeptide(L)'
;MQKIDYSNVKHFLTYKEIMDGYEVNSGDSYAHKCKGLYNSYSFDVESRILEKCPQAISYLKRISDYDDKNKRIIAYNYLHYWIYHDLLQEKKIENNNLPSIYLINVFKEIYKNKSLSDFYSVKFKTNDDLEKLSIIYEMHKNYDILEKFCLNRDKNGFCDIIKEKIDPYMKIFKIKDIVATKEEVKTTCKSNVSGPIVITFVVTLLICIFLFILIKVNCFTSYGTYLRLGLDSIKKKLSTLGEYKTLQNSDISSRIAMNERYNILYNVE
;
A
#
# COMPACT_ATOMS: atom_id res chain seq x y z
N MET A 1 -3.84 -9.57 26.09
CA MET A 1 -3.80 -10.41 24.88
C MET A 1 -4.91 -9.94 23.94
N GLN A 2 -4.57 -9.45 22.75
CA GLN A 2 -5.58 -8.92 21.81
C GLN A 2 -6.30 -10.10 21.16
N LYS A 3 -7.63 -10.12 21.23
CA LYS A 3 -8.44 -11.20 20.65
C LYS A 3 -8.43 -11.06 19.12
N ILE A 4 -7.95 -12.08 18.41
CA ILE A 4 -7.99 -12.11 16.95
C ILE A 4 -9.44 -12.30 16.50
N ASP A 5 -9.88 -11.44 15.58
CA ASP A 5 -11.19 -11.49 14.99
C ASP A 5 -11.13 -12.17 13.61
N TYR A 6 -11.83 -13.30 13.50
CA TYR A 6 -11.91 -14.16 12.32
C TYR A 6 -13.19 -13.92 11.50
N SER A 7 -14.03 -12.95 11.87
CA SER A 7 -15.27 -12.59 11.16
C SER A 7 -15.05 -12.35 9.65
N ASN A 8 -13.89 -11.81 9.29
CA ASN A 8 -13.55 -11.45 7.91
C ASN A 8 -13.23 -12.64 6.99
N VAL A 9 -13.09 -13.85 7.52
CA VAL A 9 -12.76 -15.05 6.73
C VAL A 9 -13.83 -15.37 5.69
N LYS A 10 -15.09 -15.01 5.96
CA LYS A 10 -16.19 -15.15 4.99
C LYS A 10 -15.94 -14.44 3.66
N HIS A 11 -15.12 -13.39 3.66
CA HIS A 11 -14.79 -12.63 2.45
C HIS A 11 -13.61 -13.23 1.67
N PHE A 12 -12.90 -14.22 2.22
CA PHE A 12 -11.72 -14.80 1.58
C PHE A 12 -12.06 -15.47 0.25
N LEU A 13 -13.27 -16.02 0.09
CA LEU A 13 -13.70 -16.61 -1.18
C LEU A 13 -13.69 -15.57 -2.32
N THR A 14 -14.17 -14.35 -2.05
CA THR A 14 -14.14 -13.26 -3.03
C THR A 14 -12.71 -12.86 -3.39
N TYR A 15 -11.80 -12.81 -2.42
CA TYR A 15 -10.40 -12.48 -2.68
C TYR A 15 -9.66 -13.61 -3.39
N LYS A 16 -10.05 -14.86 -3.13
CA LYS A 16 -9.59 -16.01 -3.88
C LYS A 16 -9.96 -15.91 -5.35
N GLU A 17 -11.22 -15.63 -5.66
CA GLU A 17 -11.67 -15.45 -7.05
C GLU A 17 -10.89 -14.34 -7.78
N ILE A 18 -10.58 -13.24 -7.08
CA ILE A 18 -9.74 -12.16 -7.63
C ILE A 18 -8.31 -12.64 -7.88
N MET A 19 -7.71 -13.39 -6.94
CA MET A 19 -6.36 -13.94 -7.07
C MET A 19 -6.27 -14.95 -8.22
N ASP A 20 -7.22 -15.90 -8.29
CA ASP A 20 -7.28 -16.96 -9.30
C ASP A 20 -7.50 -16.37 -10.70
N GLY A 21 -8.26 -15.27 -10.82
CA GLY A 21 -8.45 -14.54 -12.08
C GLY A 21 -7.16 -13.99 -12.72
N TYR A 22 -6.07 -13.87 -11.94
CA TYR A 22 -4.76 -13.45 -12.44
C TYR A 22 -3.85 -14.62 -12.84
N GLU A 23 -4.17 -15.87 -12.50
CA GLU A 23 -3.37 -17.04 -12.87
C GLU A 23 -3.29 -17.22 -14.40
N VAL A 24 -4.37 -16.91 -15.10
CA VAL A 24 -4.49 -17.09 -16.56
C VAL A 24 -3.90 -15.92 -17.36
N ASN A 25 -3.81 -14.74 -16.75
CA ASN A 25 -3.55 -13.48 -17.47
C ASN A 25 -2.24 -12.78 -17.08
N SER A 26 -1.50 -13.30 -16.09
CA SER A 26 -0.21 -12.74 -15.70
C SER A 26 0.88 -13.13 -16.70
N GLY A 27 0.75 -12.66 -17.94
CA GLY A 27 1.86 -12.69 -18.90
C GLY A 27 3.11 -12.05 -18.29
N ASP A 28 4.28 -12.39 -18.85
CA ASP A 28 5.66 -12.14 -18.38
C ASP A 28 6.03 -10.74 -17.84
N SER A 29 5.13 -9.75 -17.85
CA SER A 29 5.41 -8.35 -17.52
C SER A 29 6.08 -8.15 -16.16
N TYR A 30 5.85 -9.03 -15.18
CA TYR A 30 6.48 -8.95 -13.85
C TYR A 30 7.54 -10.03 -13.59
N ALA A 31 7.66 -11.03 -14.46
CA ALA A 31 8.53 -12.19 -14.22
C ALA A 31 10.00 -11.77 -14.03
N HIS A 32 10.48 -10.78 -14.79
CA HIS A 32 11.84 -10.27 -14.66
C HIS A 32 12.10 -9.57 -13.30
N LYS A 33 11.11 -8.83 -12.77
CA LYS A 33 11.21 -8.18 -11.45
C LYS A 33 11.15 -9.20 -10.32
N CYS A 34 10.32 -10.22 -10.49
CA CYS A 34 10.21 -11.33 -9.57
C CYS A 34 11.50 -12.16 -9.44
N LYS A 35 12.52 -12.01 -10.29
CA LYS A 35 13.80 -12.74 -10.16
C LYS A 35 14.89 -11.96 -9.41
N GLY A 36 14.76 -10.64 -9.33
CA GLY A 36 15.88 -9.77 -8.92
C GLY A 36 16.11 -9.63 -7.41
N LEU A 37 15.18 -10.09 -6.57
CA LEU A 37 15.14 -9.70 -5.15
C LEU A 37 15.12 -10.88 -4.15
N TYR A 38 15.12 -12.13 -4.62
CA TYR A 38 14.92 -13.30 -3.76
C TYR A 38 16.23 -14.06 -3.55
N ASN A 39 16.67 -14.24 -2.29
CA ASN A 39 17.98 -14.86 -1.99
C ASN A 39 18.03 -15.63 -0.66
N SER A 40 16.90 -16.11 -0.12
CA SER A 40 16.81 -16.50 1.31
C SER A 40 16.19 -17.88 1.61
N TYR A 41 15.87 -18.71 0.62
CA TYR A 41 15.08 -19.93 0.85
C TYR A 41 15.65 -21.18 0.19
N SER A 42 15.11 -22.35 0.54
CA SER A 42 15.36 -23.58 -0.20
C SER A 42 14.87 -23.45 -1.64
N PHE A 43 15.57 -24.12 -2.55
CA PHE A 43 15.32 -24.09 -3.99
C PHE A 43 13.84 -24.38 -4.37
N ASP A 44 13.18 -25.30 -3.65
CA ASP A 44 11.77 -25.67 -3.89
C ASP A 44 10.77 -24.58 -3.49
N VAL A 45 11.05 -23.82 -2.43
CA VAL A 45 10.18 -22.71 -2.00
C VAL A 45 10.41 -21.49 -2.88
N GLU A 46 11.67 -21.26 -3.24
CA GLU A 46 12.06 -20.22 -4.18
C GLU A 46 11.38 -20.36 -5.53
N SER A 47 11.50 -21.52 -6.18
CA SER A 47 10.90 -21.75 -7.51
C SER A 47 9.39 -21.48 -7.54
N ARG A 48 8.64 -21.94 -6.54
CA ARG A 48 7.20 -21.70 -6.42
C ARG A 48 6.85 -20.22 -6.20
N ILE A 49 7.63 -19.52 -5.37
CA ILE A 49 7.43 -18.08 -5.16
C ILE A 49 7.73 -17.31 -6.45
N LEU A 50 8.79 -17.67 -7.18
CA LEU A 50 9.12 -17.05 -8.45
C LEU A 50 8.01 -17.27 -9.49
N GLU A 51 7.49 -18.49 -9.58
CA GLU A 51 6.38 -18.86 -10.48
C GLU A 51 5.11 -18.08 -10.18
N LYS A 52 4.74 -17.96 -8.90
CA LYS A 52 3.49 -17.35 -8.48
C LYS A 52 3.60 -15.84 -8.19
N CYS A 53 4.80 -15.27 -8.25
CA CYS A 53 5.02 -13.86 -7.99
C CYS A 53 4.25 -12.93 -8.95
N PRO A 54 4.22 -13.12 -10.27
CA PRO A 54 3.44 -12.26 -11.18
C PRO A 54 1.94 -12.20 -10.84
N GLN A 55 1.37 -13.32 -10.42
CA GLN A 55 -0.01 -13.43 -9.95
C GLN A 55 -0.22 -12.57 -8.69
N ALA A 56 0.66 -12.74 -7.68
CA ALA A 56 0.60 -11.97 -6.44
C ALA A 56 0.78 -10.46 -6.65
N ILE A 57 1.68 -10.04 -7.56
CA ILE A 57 1.87 -8.61 -7.89
C ILE A 57 0.64 -8.02 -8.57
N SER A 58 -0.02 -8.78 -9.45
CA SER A 58 -1.25 -8.34 -10.12
C SER A 58 -2.41 -8.19 -9.13
N TYR A 59 -2.53 -9.15 -8.21
CA TYR A 59 -3.48 -9.09 -7.09
C TYR A 59 -3.22 -7.88 -6.19
N LEU A 60 -1.97 -7.66 -5.77
CA LEU A 60 -1.59 -6.50 -4.95
C LEU A 60 -1.91 -5.17 -5.64
N LYS A 61 -1.69 -5.08 -6.97
CA LYS A 61 -2.06 -3.89 -7.75
C LYS A 61 -3.56 -3.61 -7.62
N ARG A 62 -4.39 -4.61 -7.87
CA ARG A 62 -5.86 -4.50 -7.80
C ARG A 62 -6.35 -4.03 -6.44
N ILE A 63 -5.79 -4.55 -5.36
CA ILE A 63 -6.21 -4.21 -3.99
C ILE A 63 -5.73 -2.83 -3.60
N SER A 64 -4.54 -2.45 -4.05
CA SER A 64 -4.00 -1.12 -3.78
C SER A 64 -4.85 0.00 -4.39
N ASP A 65 -5.71 -0.32 -5.36
CA ASP A 65 -6.67 0.60 -5.98
C ASP A 65 -8.00 0.69 -5.22
N TYR A 66 -8.21 -0.09 -4.15
CA TYR A 66 -9.42 0.03 -3.34
C TYR A 66 -9.35 1.26 -2.46
N ASP A 67 -10.41 2.09 -2.46
CA ASP A 67 -10.50 3.26 -1.57
C ASP A 67 -10.72 2.85 -0.10
N ASP A 68 -11.47 1.76 0.11
CA ASP A 68 -11.83 1.25 1.43
C ASP A 68 -10.66 0.52 2.11
N LYS A 69 -10.17 1.11 3.20
CA LYS A 69 -9.10 0.55 4.04
C LYS A 69 -9.41 -0.83 4.61
N ASN A 70 -10.65 -1.08 5.04
CA ASN A 70 -11.03 -2.37 5.60
C ASN A 70 -10.97 -3.45 4.52
N LYS A 71 -11.45 -3.15 3.31
CA LYS A 71 -11.31 -4.09 2.18
C LYS A 71 -9.84 -4.42 1.90
N ARG A 72 -8.95 -3.41 1.90
CA ARG A 72 -7.50 -3.65 1.74
C ARG A 72 -6.94 -4.55 2.82
N ILE A 73 -7.26 -4.31 4.09
CA ILE A 73 -6.79 -5.14 5.21
C ILE A 73 -7.26 -6.60 5.07
N ILE A 74 -8.52 -6.83 4.71
CA ILE A 74 -9.04 -8.19 4.51
C ILE A 74 -8.32 -8.87 3.35
N ALA A 75 -8.09 -8.15 2.25
CA ALA A 75 -7.38 -8.66 1.09
C ALA A 75 -5.91 -9.01 1.38
N TYR A 76 -5.22 -8.24 2.23
CA TYR A 76 -3.87 -8.57 2.68
C TYR A 76 -3.84 -9.76 3.64
N ASN A 77 -4.85 -9.90 4.51
CA ASN A 77 -4.99 -11.09 5.34
C ASN A 77 -5.17 -12.34 4.46
N TYR A 78 -5.99 -12.24 3.40
CA TYR A 78 -6.14 -13.33 2.43
C TYR A 78 -4.82 -13.64 1.71
N LEU A 79 -4.03 -12.63 1.30
CA LEU A 79 -2.72 -12.84 0.71
C LEU A 79 -1.80 -13.65 1.64
N HIS A 80 -1.79 -13.31 2.94
CA HIS A 80 -1.02 -14.06 3.94
C HIS A 80 -1.46 -15.52 4.06
N TYR A 81 -2.78 -15.75 4.07
CA TYR A 81 -3.34 -17.10 4.05
C TYR A 81 -2.90 -17.87 2.79
N TRP A 82 -3.05 -17.28 1.61
CA TRP A 82 -2.70 -17.90 0.34
C TRP A 82 -1.20 -18.21 0.24
N ILE A 83 -0.32 -17.32 0.72
CA ILE A 83 1.12 -17.61 0.80
C ILE A 83 1.36 -18.84 1.67
N TYR A 84 0.78 -18.88 2.86
CA TYR A 84 0.96 -19.98 3.80
C TYR A 84 0.45 -21.33 3.25
N HIS A 85 -0.75 -21.31 2.68
CA HIS A 85 -1.42 -22.52 2.23
C HIS A 85 -0.92 -22.98 0.85
N ASP A 86 -0.91 -22.09 -0.14
CA ASP A 86 -0.63 -22.45 -1.54
C ASP A 86 0.87 -22.42 -1.87
N LEU A 87 1.63 -21.44 -1.37
CA LEU A 87 3.07 -21.35 -1.66
C LEU A 87 3.92 -22.20 -0.71
N LEU A 88 3.64 -22.13 0.59
CA LEU A 88 4.42 -22.83 1.61
C LEU A 88 3.90 -24.25 1.87
N GLN A 89 2.71 -24.61 1.38
CA GLN A 89 2.08 -25.94 1.59
C GLN A 89 2.03 -26.32 3.07
N GLU A 90 1.66 -25.35 3.93
CA GLU A 90 1.53 -25.56 5.38
C GLU A 90 2.84 -26.02 6.07
N LYS A 91 3.99 -26.00 5.36
CA LYS A 91 5.28 -26.30 5.97
C LYS A 91 5.58 -25.25 7.03
N LYS A 92 5.86 -25.69 8.25
CA LYS A 92 6.27 -24.81 9.35
C LYS A 92 7.67 -24.29 9.06
N ILE A 93 7.75 -23.12 8.41
CA ILE A 93 9.00 -22.40 8.19
C ILE A 93 9.17 -21.40 9.33
N GLU A 94 10.36 -21.37 9.92
CA GLU A 94 10.81 -20.25 10.73
C GLU A 94 10.82 -19.01 9.83
N ASN A 95 9.85 -18.10 10.02
CA ASN A 95 9.62 -16.88 9.22
C ASN A 95 8.73 -17.04 7.97
N ASN A 96 7.53 -17.58 8.16
CA ASN A 96 6.41 -17.54 7.20
C ASN A 96 6.08 -16.14 6.61
N ASN A 97 6.54 -15.04 7.22
CA ASN A 97 6.27 -13.67 6.79
C ASN A 97 7.24 -13.18 5.69
N LEU A 98 8.40 -13.82 5.50
CA LEU A 98 9.39 -13.37 4.50
C LEU A 98 8.86 -13.41 3.05
N PRO A 99 8.09 -14.41 2.58
CA PRO A 99 7.57 -14.39 1.22
C PRO A 99 6.63 -13.21 1.00
N SER A 100 5.83 -12.86 2.02
CA SER A 100 4.95 -11.71 1.99
C SER A 100 5.74 -10.40 1.91
N ILE A 101 6.77 -10.26 2.75
CA ILE A 101 7.68 -9.11 2.73
C ILE A 101 8.36 -8.99 1.36
N TYR A 102 8.80 -10.12 0.80
CA TYR A 102 9.40 -10.19 -0.51
C TYR A 102 8.46 -9.66 -1.61
N LEU A 103 7.26 -10.22 -1.71
CA LEU A 103 6.26 -9.83 -2.72
C LEU A 103 5.92 -8.33 -2.61
N ILE A 104 5.90 -7.78 -1.41
CA ILE A 104 5.69 -6.35 -1.17
C ILE A 104 6.85 -5.50 -1.65
N ASN A 105 8.08 -5.95 -1.41
CA ASN A 105 9.25 -5.21 -1.86
C ASN A 105 9.30 -5.17 -3.38
N VAL A 106 9.02 -6.30 -4.05
CA VAL A 106 8.85 -6.35 -5.51
C VAL A 106 7.75 -5.38 -5.96
N PHE A 107 6.59 -5.40 -5.30
CA PHE A 107 5.49 -4.48 -5.61
C PHE A 107 5.90 -3.00 -5.47
N LYS A 108 6.58 -2.63 -4.38
CA LYS A 108 7.07 -1.27 -4.14
C LYS A 108 8.07 -0.82 -5.20
N GLU A 109 8.94 -1.72 -5.65
CA GLU A 109 9.90 -1.42 -6.72
C GLU A 109 9.17 -1.11 -8.04
N ILE A 110 8.13 -1.86 -8.37
CA ILE A 110 7.35 -1.70 -9.59
C ILE A 110 6.52 -0.41 -9.55
N TYR A 111 5.83 -0.14 -8.45
CA TYR A 111 4.82 0.93 -8.34
C TYR A 111 5.26 2.13 -7.50
N LYS A 112 6.59 2.33 -7.36
CA LYS A 112 7.28 3.48 -6.73
C LYS A 112 6.33 4.52 -6.11
N ASN A 113 6.02 4.37 -4.81
CA ASN A 113 5.26 5.30 -3.95
C ASN A 113 3.81 4.94 -3.58
N LYS A 114 3.27 3.76 -3.91
CA LYS A 114 2.03 3.32 -3.25
C LYS A 114 2.30 2.91 -1.79
N SER A 115 1.74 3.68 -0.86
CA SER A 115 1.79 3.36 0.57
C SER A 115 1.05 2.05 0.83
N LEU A 116 1.79 1.04 1.28
CA LEU A 116 1.25 -0.22 1.78
C LEU A 116 1.23 -0.24 3.31
N SER A 117 1.01 0.91 3.95
CA SER A 117 0.97 1.00 5.42
C SER A 117 -0.06 0.03 6.03
N ASP A 118 -1.17 -0.19 5.32
CA ASP A 118 -2.21 -1.13 5.73
C ASP A 118 -1.75 -2.60 5.72
N PHE A 119 -0.73 -2.96 4.93
CA PHE A 119 -0.18 -4.32 4.95
C PHE A 119 0.43 -4.66 6.31
N TYR A 120 1.12 -3.72 6.95
CA TYR A 120 1.71 -3.95 8.27
C TYR A 120 0.64 -4.08 9.38
N SER A 121 -0.62 -3.76 9.06
CA SER A 121 -1.78 -3.93 9.94
C SER A 121 -2.39 -5.34 9.86
N VAL A 122 -1.80 -6.26 9.09
CA VAL A 122 -2.23 -7.66 9.01
C VAL A 122 -2.20 -8.31 10.39
N LYS A 123 -3.30 -9.02 10.71
CA LYS A 123 -3.55 -9.57 12.05
C LYS A 123 -2.88 -10.92 12.26
N PHE A 124 -2.76 -11.73 11.21
CA PHE A 124 -2.26 -13.10 11.27
C PHE A 124 -0.75 -13.11 11.03
N LYS A 125 0.03 -13.31 12.09
CA LYS A 125 1.50 -13.18 12.05
C LYS A 125 2.22 -14.48 12.40
N THR A 126 1.59 -15.35 13.19
CA THR A 126 2.19 -16.59 13.64
C THR A 126 1.70 -17.79 12.82
N ASN A 127 2.46 -18.88 12.81
CA ASN A 127 2.03 -20.13 12.18
C ASN A 127 0.75 -20.68 12.83
N ASP A 128 0.60 -20.53 14.16
CA ASP A 128 -0.60 -20.94 14.89
C ASP A 128 -1.85 -20.14 14.46
N ASP A 129 -1.69 -18.83 14.22
CA ASP A 129 -2.78 -18.00 13.69
C ASP A 129 -3.20 -18.44 12.29
N LEU A 130 -2.23 -18.78 11.43
CA LEU A 130 -2.47 -19.20 10.05
C LEU A 130 -3.06 -20.62 9.97
N GLU A 131 -2.64 -21.53 10.86
CA GLU A 131 -3.21 -22.87 11.00
C GLU A 131 -4.69 -22.77 11.42
N LYS A 132 -5.00 -21.96 12.44
CA LYS A 132 -6.38 -21.66 12.85
C LYS A 132 -7.18 -21.01 11.73
N LEU A 133 -6.58 -20.07 11.01
CA LEU A 133 -7.20 -19.40 9.86
C LEU A 133 -7.54 -20.39 8.75
N SER A 134 -6.64 -21.34 8.45
CA SER A 134 -6.83 -22.39 7.44
C SER A 134 -8.04 -23.27 7.79
N ILE A 135 -8.11 -23.73 9.04
CA ILE A 135 -9.23 -24.54 9.53
C ILE A 135 -10.56 -23.77 9.38
N ILE A 136 -10.60 -22.49 9.80
CA ILE A 136 -11.82 -21.67 9.72
C ILE A 136 -12.23 -21.43 8.26
N TYR A 137 -11.27 -21.16 7.38
CA TYR A 137 -11.55 -20.92 5.97
C TYR A 137 -12.06 -22.17 5.26
N GLU A 138 -11.45 -23.34 5.49
CA GLU A 138 -11.94 -24.60 4.92
C GLU A 138 -13.34 -24.97 5.48
N MET A 139 -13.62 -24.69 6.76
CA MET A 139 -14.97 -24.82 7.29
C MET A 139 -15.98 -23.93 6.55
N HIS A 140 -15.63 -22.67 6.29
CA HIS A 140 -16.51 -21.73 5.59
C HIS A 140 -16.73 -22.13 4.12
N LYS A 141 -15.64 -22.41 3.40
CA LYS A 141 -15.66 -22.83 2.00
C LYS A 141 -16.51 -24.07 1.79
N ASN A 142 -16.39 -25.05 2.68
CA ASN A 142 -17.20 -26.27 2.61
C ASN A 142 -18.64 -26.03 3.08
N TYR A 143 -18.89 -25.08 3.98
CA TYR A 143 -20.25 -24.73 4.38
C TYR A 143 -21.08 -24.21 3.22
N ASP A 144 -20.53 -23.36 2.36
CA ASP A 144 -21.25 -22.85 1.18
C ASP A 144 -21.63 -23.98 0.20
N ILE A 145 -20.75 -24.99 0.06
CA ILE A 145 -21.02 -26.19 -0.73
C ILE A 145 -22.10 -27.04 -0.08
N LEU A 146 -21.99 -27.26 1.23
CA LEU A 146 -22.94 -28.02 2.02
C LEU A 146 -24.32 -27.37 2.04
N GLU A 147 -24.39 -26.05 2.19
CA GLU A 147 -25.64 -25.30 2.12
C GLU A 147 -26.30 -25.49 0.76
N LYS A 148 -25.57 -25.31 -0.34
CA LYS A 148 -26.11 -25.56 -1.70
C LYS A 148 -26.58 -27.00 -1.90
N PHE A 149 -25.82 -27.98 -1.43
CA PHE A 149 -26.15 -29.39 -1.60
C PHE A 149 -27.33 -29.83 -0.72
N CYS A 150 -27.41 -29.28 0.48
CA CYS A 150 -28.41 -29.62 1.48
C CYS A 150 -29.68 -28.76 1.43
N LEU A 151 -29.70 -27.66 0.67
CA LEU A 151 -30.91 -26.88 0.40
C LEU A 151 -31.83 -27.54 -0.64
N ASN A 152 -31.26 -28.30 -1.58
CA ASN A 152 -32.01 -28.84 -2.72
C ASN A 152 -32.49 -30.30 -2.54
N ARG A 153 -32.21 -30.93 -1.41
CA ARG A 153 -32.62 -32.31 -1.13
C ARG A 153 -33.37 -32.39 0.18
N ASP A 154 -34.68 -32.56 0.08
CA ASP A 154 -35.51 -32.87 1.24
C ASP A 154 -35.00 -34.15 1.92
N LYS A 155 -34.57 -34.01 3.18
CA LYS A 155 -34.30 -35.10 4.12
C LYS A 155 -33.21 -36.10 3.69
N ASN A 156 -31.98 -35.60 3.52
CA ASN A 156 -30.81 -36.46 3.56
C ASN A 156 -30.25 -36.49 4.99
N GLY A 157 -30.30 -37.64 5.67
CA GLY A 157 -29.74 -37.78 7.02
C GLY A 157 -28.26 -37.38 7.13
N PHE A 158 -27.51 -37.42 6.02
CA PHE A 158 -26.16 -36.86 5.92
C PHE A 158 -26.13 -35.34 6.17
N CYS A 159 -27.06 -34.59 5.58
CA CYS A 159 -27.14 -33.13 5.74
C CYS A 159 -27.54 -32.74 7.16
N ASP A 160 -28.40 -33.53 7.81
CA ASP A 160 -28.82 -33.28 9.19
C ASP A 160 -27.64 -33.48 10.16
N ILE A 161 -26.86 -34.57 9.99
CA ILE A 161 -25.65 -34.82 10.79
C ILE A 161 -24.62 -33.70 10.61
N ILE A 162 -24.41 -33.25 9.38
CA ILE A 162 -23.46 -32.17 9.10
C ILE A 162 -23.93 -30.84 9.70
N LYS A 163 -25.20 -30.48 9.53
CA LYS A 163 -25.77 -29.27 10.15
C LYS A 163 -25.64 -29.33 11.67
N GLU A 164 -25.94 -30.47 12.30
CA GLU A 164 -25.80 -30.65 13.74
C GLU A 164 -24.36 -30.40 14.23
N LYS A 165 -23.35 -30.87 13.47
CA LYS A 165 -21.94 -30.71 13.85
C LYS A 165 -21.37 -29.33 13.52
N ILE A 166 -21.78 -28.69 12.43
CA ILE A 166 -21.18 -27.43 11.93
C ILE A 166 -21.94 -26.19 12.44
N ASP A 167 -23.26 -26.24 12.56
CA ASP A 167 -24.08 -25.07 12.96
C ASP A 167 -23.69 -24.45 14.31
N PRO A 168 -23.32 -25.22 15.36
CA PRO A 168 -22.89 -24.63 16.62
C PRO A 168 -21.69 -23.70 16.44
N TYR A 169 -20.73 -24.09 15.60
CA TYR A 169 -19.55 -23.29 15.28
C TYR A 169 -19.92 -22.09 14.41
N MET A 170 -20.78 -22.29 13.40
CA MET A 170 -21.24 -21.21 12.52
C MET A 170 -22.09 -20.15 13.23
N LYS A 171 -22.89 -20.54 14.22
CA LYS A 171 -23.63 -19.60 15.07
C LYS A 171 -22.68 -18.68 15.84
N ILE A 172 -21.54 -19.16 16.31
CA ILE A 172 -20.53 -18.32 16.98
C ILE A 172 -19.99 -17.23 16.03
N PHE A 173 -19.83 -17.54 14.74
CA PHE A 173 -19.43 -16.56 13.73
C PHE A 173 -20.55 -15.56 13.41
N LYS A 174 -21.79 -16.04 13.21
CA LYS A 174 -22.96 -15.18 12.95
C LYS A 174 -23.33 -14.26 14.12
N ILE A 175 -23.18 -14.72 15.36
CA ILE A 175 -23.49 -13.93 16.57
C ILE A 175 -22.52 -12.74 16.70
N LYS A 176 -21.24 -12.90 16.32
CA LYS A 176 -20.29 -11.78 16.37
C LYS A 176 -20.57 -10.70 15.33
N ASP A 177 -21.09 -11.05 14.15
CA ASP A 177 -21.49 -10.06 13.15
C ASP A 177 -22.63 -9.16 13.66
N ILE A 178 -23.61 -9.75 14.35
CA ILE A 178 -24.75 -9.01 14.93
C ILE A 178 -24.27 -8.08 16.06
N VAL A 179 -23.33 -8.54 16.89
CA VAL A 179 -22.75 -7.74 17.97
C VAL A 179 -21.80 -6.66 17.42
N ALA A 180 -21.09 -6.89 16.32
CA ALA A 180 -20.25 -5.88 15.66
C ALA A 180 -21.07 -4.76 15.01
N THR A 181 -22.30 -5.04 14.53
CA THR A 181 -23.25 -4.00 14.09
C THR A 181 -23.91 -3.24 15.24
N LYS A 182 -23.75 -3.69 16.49
CA LYS A 182 -24.24 -3.05 17.71
C LYS A 182 -23.10 -2.60 18.63
N GLU A 183 -21.92 -2.27 18.09
CA GLU A 183 -21.11 -1.28 18.80
C GLU A 183 -21.89 0.04 18.75
N GLU A 184 -22.65 0.29 19.82
CA GLU A 184 -23.04 1.62 20.22
C GLU A 184 -21.88 2.54 19.91
N VAL A 185 -22.15 3.59 19.13
CA VAL A 185 -21.26 4.72 18.88
C VAL A 185 -20.59 5.04 20.21
N LYS A 186 -19.38 4.52 20.43
CA LYS A 186 -18.60 4.84 21.61
C LYS A 186 -18.43 6.34 21.54
N THR A 187 -19.12 7.01 22.45
CA THR A 187 -19.06 8.44 22.67
C THR A 187 -17.63 8.88 22.43
N THR A 188 -17.43 9.70 21.39
CA THR A 188 -16.18 10.33 21.02
C THR A 188 -15.39 10.64 22.27
N CYS A 189 -14.31 9.88 22.53
CA CYS A 189 -13.38 10.23 23.57
C CYS A 189 -12.94 11.65 23.26
N LYS A 190 -13.30 12.63 24.12
CA LYS A 190 -12.78 13.99 24.08
C LYS A 190 -11.26 13.88 24.23
N SER A 191 -10.55 13.75 23.12
CA SER A 191 -9.11 13.88 23.13
C SER A 191 -8.81 15.34 23.47
N ASN A 192 -8.10 15.57 24.57
CA ASN A 192 -7.67 16.91 24.95
C ASN A 192 -6.64 17.41 23.94
N VAL A 193 -7.12 18.01 22.85
CA VAL A 193 -6.31 18.57 21.74
C VAL A 193 -5.40 19.71 22.25
N SER A 194 -5.67 20.24 23.44
CA SER A 194 -4.87 21.27 24.10
C SER A 194 -3.39 20.88 24.26
N GLY A 195 -3.09 19.62 24.60
CA GLY A 195 -1.71 19.18 24.86
C GLY A 195 -0.77 19.36 23.65
N PRO A 196 -1.08 18.76 22.49
CA PRO A 196 -0.28 18.92 21.28
C PRO A 196 -0.16 20.39 20.82
N ILE A 197 -1.22 21.19 20.99
CA ILE A 197 -1.22 22.61 20.60
C ILE A 197 -0.26 23.41 21.49
N VAL A 198 -0.28 23.20 22.81
CA VAL A 198 0.63 23.91 23.73
C VAL A 198 2.08 23.52 23.48
N ILE A 199 2.37 22.22 23.26
CA ILE A 199 3.73 21.74 23.00
C ILE A 199 4.29 22.37 21.72
N THR A 200 3.51 22.37 20.62
CA THR A 200 3.95 22.96 19.35
C THR A 200 4.21 24.46 19.47
N PHE A 201 3.39 25.19 20.24
CA PHE A 201 3.60 26.61 20.49
C PHE A 201 4.90 26.87 21.26
N VAL A 202 5.16 26.12 22.34
CA VAL A 202 6.38 26.27 23.15
C VAL A 202 7.64 25.95 22.34
N VAL A 203 7.64 24.85 21.58
CA VAL A 203 8.79 24.47 20.74
C VAL A 203 9.07 25.54 19.68
N THR A 204 8.03 26.05 19.02
CA THR A 204 8.18 27.10 18.00
C THR A 204 8.75 28.38 18.61
N LEU A 205 8.28 28.77 19.81
CA LEU A 205 8.74 29.97 20.50
C LEU A 205 10.20 29.87 20.93
N LEU A 206 10.63 28.69 21.41
CA LEU A 206 12.05 28.42 21.73
C LEU A 206 12.95 28.51 20.50
N ILE A 207 12.53 27.96 19.35
CA ILE A 207 13.28 28.06 18.09
C ILE A 207 13.39 29.53 17.66
N CYS A 208 12.31 30.32 17.74
CA CYS A 208 12.32 31.74 17.41
C CYS A 208 13.27 32.55 18.32
N ILE A 209 13.25 32.30 19.64
CA ILE A 209 14.18 32.95 20.58
C ILE A 209 15.63 32.60 20.23
N PHE A 210 15.91 31.31 19.95
CA PHE A 210 17.25 30.87 19.61
C PHE A 210 17.76 31.53 18.32
N LEU A 211 16.93 31.59 17.28
CA LEU A 211 17.24 32.30 16.04
C LEU A 211 17.45 33.79 16.28
N PHE A 212 16.65 34.43 17.12
CA PHE A 212 16.80 35.84 17.46
C PHE A 212 18.12 36.12 18.19
N ILE A 213 18.52 35.25 19.12
CA ILE A 213 19.80 35.33 19.81
C ILE A 213 20.94 35.15 18.80
N LEU A 214 20.87 34.13 17.93
CA LEU A 214 21.89 33.92 16.90
C LEU A 214 22.01 35.12 15.96
N ILE A 215 20.89 35.70 15.52
CA ILE A 215 20.90 36.88 14.65
C ILE A 215 21.47 38.08 15.41
N LYS A 216 21.02 38.35 16.64
CA LYS A 216 21.48 39.50 17.41
C LYS A 216 22.96 39.35 17.82
N VAL A 217 23.37 38.21 18.33
CA VAL A 217 24.76 37.96 18.71
C VAL A 217 25.66 37.95 17.48
N ASN A 218 25.31 37.21 16.42
CA ASN A 218 26.19 37.13 15.24
C ASN A 218 26.21 38.44 14.44
N CYS A 219 25.13 39.23 14.43
CA CYS A 219 25.08 40.49 13.67
C CYS A 219 25.71 41.68 14.42
N PHE A 220 25.82 41.64 15.76
CA PHE A 220 26.45 42.71 16.55
C PHE A 220 27.88 42.39 17.02
N THR A 221 28.40 41.19 16.75
CA THR A 221 29.80 40.82 17.02
C THR A 221 30.62 40.91 15.72
N SER A 222 31.95 41.14 15.75
CA SER A 222 32.84 41.35 14.57
C SER A 222 32.73 40.30 13.43
N TYR A 223 32.09 39.16 13.67
CA TYR A 223 31.78 38.15 12.66
C TYR A 223 30.64 38.52 11.69
N GLY A 224 29.76 39.46 12.06
CA GLY A 224 28.66 39.93 11.18
C GLY A 224 29.16 40.57 9.89
N THR A 225 30.36 41.18 9.93
CA THR A 225 31.05 41.73 8.76
C THR A 225 31.38 40.64 7.73
N TYR A 226 31.78 39.44 8.16
CA TYR A 226 32.12 38.34 7.24
C TYR A 226 30.89 37.73 6.58
N LEU A 227 29.78 37.60 7.30
CA LEU A 227 28.52 37.14 6.72
C LEU A 227 27.98 38.14 5.70
N ARG A 228 28.09 39.44 5.98
CA ARG A 228 27.71 40.50 5.04
C ARG A 228 28.57 40.48 3.78
N LEU A 229 29.88 40.31 3.93
CA LEU A 229 30.80 40.12 2.79
C LEU A 229 30.50 38.85 1.99
N GLY A 230 30.12 37.76 2.66
CA GLY A 230 29.69 36.53 2.01
C GLY A 230 28.41 36.70 1.18
N LEU A 231 27.40 37.36 1.75
CA LEU A 231 26.15 37.67 1.05
C LEU A 231 26.34 38.63 -0.12
N ASP A 232 27.19 39.65 0.04
CA ASP A 232 27.53 40.57 -1.05
C ASP A 232 28.31 39.86 -2.17
N SER A 233 29.17 38.89 -1.83
CA SER A 233 29.87 38.05 -2.82
C SER A 233 28.92 37.14 -3.60
N ILE A 234 27.93 36.54 -2.93
CA ILE A 234 26.88 35.74 -3.59
C ILE A 234 26.02 36.63 -4.49
N LYS A 235 25.61 37.82 -4.01
CA LYS A 235 24.84 38.79 -4.78
C LYS A 235 25.59 39.24 -6.03
N LYS A 236 26.90 39.51 -5.91
CA LYS A 236 27.77 39.87 -7.03
C LYS A 236 27.92 38.72 -8.05
N LYS A 237 28.02 37.47 -7.59
CA LYS A 237 28.03 36.29 -8.47
C LYS A 237 26.70 36.10 -9.21
N LEU A 238 25.57 36.35 -8.53
CA LEU A 238 24.25 36.25 -9.15
C LEU A 238 24.00 37.37 -10.17
N SER A 239 24.45 38.61 -9.91
CA SER A 239 24.33 39.70 -10.88
C SER A 239 25.17 39.43 -12.13
N THR A 240 26.38 38.89 -12.00
CA THR A 240 27.19 38.48 -13.16
C THR A 240 26.57 37.33 -13.95
N LEU A 241 25.79 36.44 -13.30
CA LEU A 241 25.07 35.36 -13.99
C LEU A 241 23.89 35.88 -14.82
N GLY A 242 23.24 36.97 -14.37
CA GLY A 242 22.19 37.67 -15.13
C GLY A 242 22.72 38.42 -16.35
N GLU A 243 23.92 39.01 -16.24
CA GLU A 243 24.62 39.66 -17.36
C GLU A 243 25.06 38.64 -18.43
N TYR A 244 25.45 37.42 -18.03
CA TYR A 244 25.80 36.36 -18.99
C TYR A 244 24.60 35.89 -19.85
N LYS A 245 23.37 35.98 -19.32
CA LYS A 245 22.14 35.69 -20.07
C LYS A 245 21.70 36.79 -21.03
N THR A 246 22.18 38.02 -20.85
CA THR A 246 21.89 39.13 -21.76
C THR A 246 22.91 39.24 -22.90
N LEU A 247 24.13 38.72 -22.73
CA LEU A 247 25.14 38.63 -23.78
C LEU A 247 24.97 37.43 -24.73
N GLN A 248 24.18 36.40 -24.35
CA GLN A 248 24.00 35.19 -25.16
C GLN A 248 22.75 35.22 -26.07
N ASN A 249 22.19 36.39 -26.36
CA ASN A 249 21.00 36.56 -27.20
C ASN A 249 21.20 37.43 -28.46
N SER A 250 22.42 37.73 -28.89
CA SER A 250 22.66 38.52 -30.10
C SER A 250 23.51 37.80 -31.15
N ASP A 251 23.00 36.70 -31.72
CA ASP A 251 23.45 36.24 -33.05
C ASP A 251 22.48 35.26 -33.76
N ILE A 252 21.20 35.22 -33.38
CA ILE A 252 20.17 34.47 -34.12
C ILE A 252 18.97 35.38 -34.36
N SER A 253 19.08 36.29 -35.33
CA SER A 253 17.94 36.88 -36.03
C SER A 253 18.41 37.65 -37.26
N SER A 254 18.33 37.01 -38.43
CA SER A 254 18.01 37.64 -39.72
C SER A 254 18.42 36.77 -40.92
N ARG A 255 17.98 35.51 -40.97
CA ARG A 255 17.82 34.83 -42.27
C ARG A 255 16.52 34.03 -42.24
N ILE A 256 15.77 34.14 -43.34
CA ILE A 256 14.44 33.55 -43.63
C ILE A 256 13.29 34.49 -43.17
N ALA A 257 12.44 35.08 -44.03
CA ALA A 257 12.25 34.95 -45.47
C ALA A 257 11.71 36.27 -46.06
N MET A 258 12.44 36.84 -47.03
CA MET A 258 11.82 37.65 -48.08
C MET A 258 11.01 36.70 -48.96
N ASN A 259 9.69 36.75 -48.86
CA ASN A 259 8.83 36.33 -49.96
C ASN A 259 7.47 37.06 -49.89
N GLU A 260 7.53 38.39 -49.81
CA GLU A 260 6.42 39.24 -50.25
C GLU A 260 6.59 39.51 -51.75
N ARG A 261 5.90 38.71 -52.57
CA ARG A 261 5.48 39.05 -53.94
C ARG A 261 4.66 37.86 -54.42
N TYR A 262 3.33 37.97 -54.34
CA TYR A 262 2.36 37.64 -55.38
C TYR A 262 0.96 37.93 -54.81
N ASN A 263 0.54 39.18 -54.92
CA ASN A 263 -0.87 39.54 -54.89
C ASN A 263 -1.47 39.10 -56.22
N ILE A 264 -2.29 38.05 -56.23
CA ILE A 264 -3.18 37.72 -57.35
C ILE A 264 -4.60 38.06 -56.89
N LEU A 265 -5.11 39.17 -57.41
CA LEU A 265 -6.52 39.56 -57.36
C LEU A 265 -7.32 38.62 -58.28
N TYR A 266 -8.32 37.93 -57.73
CA TYR A 266 -9.43 37.42 -58.51
C TYR A 266 -10.59 38.40 -58.39
N ASN A 267 -10.83 39.13 -59.48
CA ASN A 267 -12.14 39.71 -59.78
C ASN A 267 -12.98 38.61 -60.42
N VAL A 268 -14.17 38.34 -59.89
CA VAL A 268 -15.26 37.68 -60.63
C VAL A 268 -16.57 38.35 -60.21
N GLU A 269 -17.30 38.85 -61.20
CA GLU A 269 -18.70 39.28 -61.15
C GLU A 269 -19.65 38.10 -60.88
#